data_AF-A0A9E4RKU7-F1
#
_entry.id   AF-A0A9E4RKU7-F1
#
_cell.length_a   1.000
_cell.length_b   1.000
_cell.length_c   1.000
_cell.angle_alpha   90.00
_cell.angle_beta   90.00
_cell.angle_gamma   90.00
#
_symmetry.space_group_name_H-M   'P 1'
#
loop_
_entity.id
_entity.type
_entity.pdbx_description
1 polymer ?
#
loop_
_entity_poly.entity_id
_entity_poly.type
_entity_poly.pdbx_seq_one_letter_code
_entity_poly.pdbx_strand_id
1 'polypeptide(L)'
;MGFAEDVRAKINESLSQRMQAAEAAMKKTGDTKTQCVDDAAASKLDLLVLRRTPAGPNNPERLAKESSLQTKIRESRERYIKVEQEMEASRKDLTMYQGIKADLQKGALQLIA
;
A
#
# COMPACT_ATOMS: atom_id res chain seq x y z
N MET A 1 38.08 4.61 -17.57
CA MET A 1 36.68 4.98 -17.29
C MET A 1 36.64 6.48 -17.10
N GLY A 2 35.92 7.19 -17.98
CA GLY A 2 35.80 8.65 -17.90
C GLY A 2 34.84 9.06 -16.78
N PHE A 3 35.02 10.27 -16.22
CA PHE A 3 34.12 10.84 -15.20
C PHE A 3 32.63 10.75 -15.59
N ALA A 4 32.32 10.92 -16.89
CA ALA A 4 30.95 10.80 -17.41
C ALA A 4 30.36 9.38 -17.33
N GLU A 5 31.19 8.33 -17.44
CA GLU A 5 30.73 6.93 -17.30
C GLU A 5 30.46 6.59 -15.83
N ASP A 6 31.31 7.07 -14.91
CA ASP A 6 31.13 6.86 -13.46
C ASP A 6 29.86 7.54 -12.93
N VAL A 7 29.60 8.78 -13.38
CA VAL A 7 28.35 9.50 -13.04
C VAL A 7 27.12 8.75 -13.57
N ARG A 8 27.16 8.23 -14.80
CA ARG A 8 26.06 7.43 -15.37
C ARG A 8 25.82 6.14 -14.59
N ALA A 9 26.88 5.43 -14.23
CA ALA A 9 26.79 4.20 -13.45
C ALA A 9 26.13 4.46 -12.09
N LYS A 10 26.55 5.51 -11.38
CA LYS A 10 25.96 5.92 -10.10
C LYS A 10 24.49 6.33 -10.21
N ILE A 11 24.11 7.03 -11.29
CA ILE A 11 22.71 7.38 -11.53
C ILE A 11 21.86 6.13 -11.77
N ASN A 12 22.34 5.18 -12.58
CA ASN A 12 21.63 3.93 -12.84
C ASN A 12 21.49 3.05 -11.60
N GLU A 13 22.53 3.00 -10.76
CA GLU A 13 22.49 2.29 -9.49
C GLU A 13 21.45 2.91 -8.55
N SER A 14 21.50 4.23 -8.37
CA SER A 14 20.55 4.98 -7.53
C SER A 14 19.10 4.82 -8.01
N LEU A 15 18.86 4.88 -9.32
CA LEU A 15 17.52 4.64 -9.88
C LEU A 15 17.04 3.20 -9.64
N SER A 16 17.92 2.22 -9.79
CA SER A 16 17.57 0.81 -9.56
C SER A 16 17.22 0.56 -8.09
N GLN A 17 17.97 1.16 -7.16
CA GLN A 17 17.66 1.10 -5.73
C GLN A 17 16.30 1.74 -5.41
N ARG A 18 15.99 2.90 -6.00
CA ARG A 18 14.70 3.59 -5.82
C ARG A 18 13.52 2.79 -6.39
N MET A 19 13.70 2.16 -7.55
CA MET A 19 12.69 1.27 -8.12
C MET A 19 12.42 0.06 -7.22
N GLN A 20 13.48 -0.60 -6.72
CA GLN A 20 13.35 -1.73 -5.80
C GLN A 20 12.65 -1.32 -4.49
N ALA A 21 12.97 -0.15 -3.95
CA ALA A 21 12.31 0.38 -2.77
C ALA A 21 10.81 0.65 -3.02
N ALA A 22 10.46 1.24 -4.17
CA ALA A 22 9.07 1.48 -4.55
C ALA A 22 8.30 0.16 -4.77
N GLU A 23 8.90 -0.85 -5.40
CA GLU A 23 8.29 -2.18 -5.57
C GLU A 23 8.08 -2.88 -4.23
N ALA A 24 9.07 -2.83 -3.33
CA ALA A 24 8.96 -3.39 -1.98
C ALA A 24 7.87 -2.69 -1.16
N ALA A 25 7.77 -1.36 -1.28
CA ALA A 25 6.68 -0.59 -0.68
C ALA A 25 5.33 -1.05 -1.24
N MET A 26 5.15 -1.14 -2.57
CA MET A 26 3.91 -1.63 -3.18
C MET A 26 3.53 -3.03 -2.70
N LYS A 27 4.49 -3.94 -2.56
CA LYS A 27 4.25 -5.29 -2.04
C LYS A 27 3.75 -5.25 -0.59
N LYS A 28 4.46 -4.53 0.29
CA LYS A 28 4.09 -4.37 1.70
C LYS A 28 2.70 -3.73 1.86
N THR A 29 2.41 -2.71 1.06
CA THR A 29 1.12 -2.02 1.05
C THR A 29 0.00 -2.96 0.56
N GLY A 30 0.30 -3.86 -0.39
CA GLY A 30 -0.62 -4.93 -0.82
C GLY A 30 -0.95 -5.93 0.28
N ASP A 31 0.05 -6.37 1.04
CA ASP A 31 -0.15 -7.27 2.19
C ASP A 31 -1.00 -6.57 3.28
N THR A 32 -0.69 -5.30 3.55
CA THR A 32 -1.42 -4.48 4.53
C THR A 32 -2.88 -4.24 4.10
N LYS A 33 -3.12 -4.07 2.81
CA LYS A 33 -4.47 -3.92 2.23
C LYS A 33 -5.30 -5.18 2.47
N THR A 34 -4.71 -6.35 2.23
CA THR A 34 -5.35 -7.66 2.46
C THR A 34 -5.70 -7.82 3.93
N GLN A 35 -4.76 -7.51 4.82
CA GLN A 35 -4.99 -7.54 6.26
C GLN A 35 -6.14 -6.62 6.71
N CYS A 36 -6.24 -5.40 6.16
CA CYS A 36 -7.36 -4.51 6.49
C CYS A 36 -8.72 -5.13 6.13
N VAL A 37 -8.81 -5.78 4.96
CA VAL A 37 -10.03 -6.44 4.51
C VAL A 37 -10.39 -7.61 5.43
N ASP A 38 -9.40 -8.42 5.82
CA ASP A 38 -9.58 -9.55 6.72
C ASP A 38 -10.06 -9.10 8.12
N ASP A 39 -9.42 -8.07 8.69
CA ASP A 39 -9.81 -7.47 9.97
C ASP A 39 -11.26 -6.94 9.94
N ALA A 40 -11.65 -6.31 8.84
CA ALA A 40 -13.01 -5.82 8.64
C ALA A 40 -14.01 -6.96 8.49
N ALA A 41 -13.66 -8.03 7.77
CA ALA A 41 -14.49 -9.21 7.59
C ALA A 41 -14.72 -9.93 8.93
N ALA A 42 -13.66 -10.13 9.72
CA ALA A 42 -13.75 -10.70 11.06
C ALA A 42 -14.67 -9.86 11.97
N SER A 43 -14.48 -8.54 12.00
CA SER A 43 -15.32 -7.65 12.83
C SER A 43 -16.80 -7.64 12.39
N LYS A 44 -17.08 -7.77 11.09
CA LYS A 44 -18.44 -7.90 10.56
C LYS A 44 -19.06 -9.24 10.94
N LEU A 45 -18.29 -10.33 10.90
CA LEU A 45 -18.75 -11.64 11.33
C LEU A 45 -19.10 -11.63 12.82
N ASP A 46 -18.26 -11.03 13.66
CA ASP A 46 -18.53 -10.87 15.10
C ASP A 46 -19.82 -10.08 15.35
N LEU A 47 -20.09 -9.02 14.57
CA LEU A 47 -21.36 -8.29 14.65
C LEU A 47 -22.56 -9.16 14.28
N LEU A 48 -22.45 -10.00 13.24
CA LEU A 48 -23.51 -10.90 12.85
C LEU A 48 -23.79 -11.95 13.93
N VAL A 49 -22.75 -12.51 14.53
CA VAL A 49 -22.86 -13.46 15.64
C VAL A 49 -23.51 -12.79 16.85
N LEU A 50 -23.07 -11.58 17.21
CA LEU A 50 -23.63 -10.81 18.32
C LEU A 50 -25.13 -10.53 18.11
N ARG A 51 -25.54 -10.19 16.89
CA ARG A 51 -26.94 -9.90 16.55
C ARG A 51 -27.84 -11.13 16.56
N ARG A 52 -27.29 -12.32 16.30
CA ARG A 52 -28.02 -13.61 16.34
C ARG A 52 -28.09 -14.21 17.74
N THR A 53 -27.23 -13.76 18.66
CA THR A 53 -27.22 -14.26 20.03
C THR A 53 -28.43 -13.70 20.79
N PRO A 54 -29.26 -14.56 21.42
CA PRO A 54 -30.45 -14.11 22.14
C PRO A 54 -30.05 -13.37 23.42
N ALA A 55 -29.90 -12.06 23.29
CA ALA A 55 -29.81 -11.11 24.38
C ALA A 55 -30.85 -10.02 24.14
N GLY A 56 -31.49 -9.54 25.22
CA GLY A 56 -32.51 -8.50 25.12
C GLY A 56 -31.99 -7.28 24.32
N PRO A 57 -32.85 -6.63 23.52
CA PRO A 57 -32.45 -5.53 22.62
C PRO A 57 -31.80 -4.35 23.35
N ASN A 58 -32.08 -4.20 24.66
CA ASN A 58 -31.54 -3.15 25.51
C ASN A 58 -30.44 -3.64 26.47
N ASN A 59 -29.80 -4.78 26.20
CA ASN A 59 -28.68 -5.23 27.02
C ASN A 59 -27.47 -4.27 26.82
N PRO A 60 -26.99 -3.61 27.89
CA PRO A 60 -25.94 -2.58 27.78
C PRO A 60 -24.59 -3.15 27.31
N GLU A 61 -24.24 -4.38 27.70
CA GLU A 61 -23.01 -5.04 27.26
C GLU A 61 -23.04 -5.35 25.77
N ARG A 62 -24.19 -5.77 25.25
CA ARG A 62 -24.42 -5.99 23.82
C ARG A 62 -24.24 -4.69 23.04
N LEU A 63 -24.86 -3.60 23.49
CA LEU A 63 -24.77 -2.30 22.82
C LEU A 63 -23.32 -1.77 22.82
N ALA A 64 -22.60 -1.92 23.92
CA ALA A 64 -21.19 -1.54 24.02
C ALA A 64 -20.32 -2.35 23.04
N LYS A 65 -20.55 -3.68 22.96
CA LYS A 65 -19.80 -4.56 22.06
C LYS A 65 -20.12 -4.28 20.59
N GLU A 66 -21.38 -4.01 20.25
CA GLU A 66 -21.80 -3.62 18.91
C GLU A 66 -21.17 -2.29 18.48
N SER A 67 -21.19 -1.27 19.35
CA SER A 67 -20.53 0.01 19.10
C SER A 67 -19.02 -0.16 18.88
N SER A 68 -18.34 -0.93 19.73
CA SER A 68 -16.92 -1.21 19.60
C SER A 68 -16.57 -1.87 18.25
N LEU A 69 -17.34 -2.86 17.82
CA LEU A 69 -17.12 -3.53 16.54
C LEU A 69 -17.40 -2.60 15.34
N GLN A 70 -18.40 -1.73 15.42
CA GLN A 70 -18.65 -0.72 14.39
C GLN A 70 -17.49 0.26 14.26
N THR A 71 -16.91 0.70 15.39
CA THR A 71 -15.70 1.54 15.39
C THR A 71 -14.52 0.82 14.73
N LYS A 72 -14.27 -0.46 15.07
CA LYS A 72 -13.19 -1.25 14.43
C LYS A 72 -13.35 -1.37 12.92
N ILE A 73 -14.58 -1.58 12.44
CA ILE A 73 -14.87 -1.64 10.99
C ILE A 73 -14.58 -0.29 10.33
N ARG A 74 -14.94 0.82 10.98
CA ARG A 74 -14.66 2.17 10.47
C ARG A 74 -13.15 2.42 10.40
N GLU A 75 -12.41 2.12 11.47
CA GLU A 75 -10.95 2.28 11.52
C GLU A 75 -10.24 1.41 10.47
N SER A 76 -10.69 0.18 10.25
CA SER A 76 -10.15 -0.66 9.17
C SER A 76 -10.41 -0.04 7.79
N ARG A 77 -11.60 0.54 7.57
CA ARG A 77 -11.92 1.23 6.32
C ARG A 77 -11.05 2.47 6.10
N GLU A 78 -10.83 3.27 7.13
CA GLU A 78 -9.96 4.45 7.08
C GLU A 78 -8.51 4.05 6.79
N ARG A 79 -8.01 2.98 7.44
CA ARG A 79 -6.70 2.39 7.15
C ARG A 79 -6.59 1.89 5.71
N TYR A 80 -7.60 1.19 5.22
CA TYR A 80 -7.64 0.72 3.83
C TYR A 80 -7.53 1.87 2.83
N ILE A 81 -8.28 2.97 3.03
CA ILE A 81 -8.22 4.15 2.14
C ILE A 81 -6.81 4.75 2.13
N LYS A 82 -6.18 4.87 3.31
CA LYS A 82 -4.82 5.39 3.42
C LYS A 82 -3.81 4.50 2.69
N VAL A 83 -3.93 3.19 2.87
CA VAL A 83 -3.09 2.18 2.19
C VAL A 83 -3.28 2.25 0.67
N GLU A 84 -4.50 2.46 0.16
CA GLU A 84 -4.71 2.67 -1.28
C GLU A 84 -4.03 3.94 -1.79
N GLN A 85 -4.10 5.05 -1.06
CA GLN A 85 -3.41 6.29 -1.43
C GLN A 85 -1.88 6.10 -1.47
N GLU A 86 -1.32 5.43 -0.47
CA GLU A 86 0.12 5.11 -0.42
C GLU A 86 0.56 4.18 -1.58
N MET A 87 -0.30 3.22 -1.94
CA MET A 87 -0.06 2.33 -3.08
C MET A 87 -0.08 3.10 -4.41
N GLU A 88 -1.03 4.02 -4.57
CA GLU A 88 -1.12 4.85 -5.77
C GLU A 88 0.09 5.79 -5.91
N ALA A 89 0.54 6.39 -4.80
CA ALA A 89 1.76 7.20 -4.78
C ALA A 89 2.98 6.37 -5.19
N SER A 90 3.18 5.20 -4.58
CA SER A 90 4.30 4.30 -4.90
C SER A 90 4.27 3.84 -6.37
N ARG A 91 3.08 3.62 -6.93
CA ARG A 91 2.90 3.28 -8.36
C ARG A 91 3.30 4.43 -9.28
N LYS A 92 2.97 5.67 -8.92
CA LYS A 92 3.38 6.88 -9.67
C LYS A 92 4.90 7.03 -9.64
N ASP A 93 5.52 6.85 -8.48
CA ASP A 93 6.98 6.91 -8.33
C ASP A 93 7.68 5.84 -9.18
N LEU A 94 7.17 4.59 -9.16
CA LEU A 94 7.72 3.53 -9.98
C LEU A 94 7.63 3.84 -11.48
N THR A 95 6.50 4.37 -11.93
CA THR A 95 6.29 4.78 -13.33
C THR A 95 7.26 5.88 -13.72
N MET A 96 7.47 6.87 -12.85
CA MET A 96 8.42 7.95 -13.05
C MET A 96 9.86 7.43 -13.17
N TYR A 97 10.30 6.57 -12.25
CA TYR A 97 11.66 6.01 -12.31
C TYR A 97 11.90 5.13 -13.53
N GLN A 98 10.89 4.37 -13.96
CA GLN A 98 10.95 3.60 -15.20
C GLN A 98 11.08 4.52 -16.43
N GLY A 99 10.35 5.64 -16.46
CA GLY A 99 10.48 6.66 -17.51
C GLY A 99 11.88 7.25 -17.57
N ILE A 100 12.42 7.70 -16.43
CA ILE A 100 13.78 8.25 -16.35
C ILE A 100 14.82 7.23 -16.81
N LYS A 101 14.68 5.96 -16.40
CA LYS A 101 15.58 4.89 -16.83
C LYS A 101 15.53 4.66 -18.34
N ALA A 102 14.34 4.67 -18.94
CA ALA A 102 14.16 4.54 -20.38
C ALA A 102 14.77 5.73 -21.14
N ASP A 103 14.61 6.96 -20.64
CA ASP A 103 15.19 8.15 -21.26
C ASP A 103 16.72 8.16 -21.17
N LEU A 104 17.29 7.72 -20.04
CA LEU A 104 18.74 7.53 -19.89
C LEU A 104 19.28 6.47 -20.87
N GLN A 105 18.55 5.38 -21.09
CA GLN A 105 18.93 4.35 -22.07
C GLN A 105 18.86 4.89 -23.51
N LYS A 106 17.82 5.65 -23.85
CA LYS A 106 17.69 6.30 -25.18
C LYS A 106 18.76 7.35 -25.42
N GLY A 107 19.03 8.21 -24.45
CA GLY A 107 20.11 9.21 -24.52
C GLY A 107 21.51 8.58 -24.60
N ALA A 108 21.69 7.39 -24.01
CA ALA A 108 22.92 6.62 -24.19
C ALA A 108 23.08 6.07 -25.62
N LEU A 109 21.98 5.64 -26.26
CA LEU A 109 22.00 5.17 -27.65
C LEU A 109 22.29 6.29 -28.66
N GLN A 110 21.84 7.52 -28.40
CA GLN A 110 22.10 8.68 -29.28
C GLN A 110 23.54 9.20 -29.28
N LEU A 111 24.36 8.82 -28.28
CA LEU A 111 25.77 9.21 -28.21
C LEU A 111 26.73 8.17 -28.81
N ILE A 112 26.20 7.03 -29.25
CA ILE A 112 26.97 5.92 -29.85
C ILE A 112 26.72 5.84 -31.38
N ALA A 113 25.69 6.51 -31.89
CA ALA A 113 25.37 6.65 -33.32
C ALA A 113 25.94 7.94 -33.91
#